data_AF-A0A182P8Q8-F1
#
_entry.id   AF-A0A182P8Q8-F1
#
_cell.length_a   1.000
_cell.length_b   1.000
_cell.length_c   1.000
_cell.angle_alpha   90.00
_cell.angle_beta   90.00
_cell.angle_gamma   90.00
#
_symmetry.space_group_name_H-M   'P 1'
#
loop_
_entity.id
_entity.type
_entity.pdbx_description
1 polymer ?
#
loop_
_entity_poly.entity_id
_entity_poly.type
_entity_poly.pdbx_seq_one_letter_code
_entity_poly.pdbx_strand_id
1 'polypeptide(L)'
;MAAILSATRHISTFYRPSVPNVWLLTWLISYQRKSTNISAVDSFITELVDNKKLKWKVLNSRHRNGHPTPSAPIAEPSPVGFAASIRTAVAEPIEKSSFSFSALYNELTNNPLVVNICQMEVSQVDHLLETALKEQNTEDVKLLLAQILEYENLPSLAVLNTLLKHLSHRTEAETIERLSSLYRKLHPEHDNTAFGRFEHYTALCEWKRGNTFKSLDAFRSLMADCTEEQLITIDHMLLEMIDETIGKKSEAVLLAVMQLCEFSLIELRHEFPICYVWEKSFLSTWYSDQEAAKMLFDRHEALRHATSKRIANLCYKLLYESKLEKVYQLIEMFLKHEMKADCKALLIRLFEYQYWRKNLRGCSEIMQNAIDLNISLPELCNRQLLELLLGRSTTEKAQRESWKKSKDLKANKYTLKF
;
A
#
# COMPACT_ATOMS: atom_id res chain seq x y z
N MET A 1 -2.29 -56.88 41.50
CA MET A 1 -3.76 -57.02 41.32
C MET A 1 -4.27 -55.63 40.97
N ALA A 2 -4.56 -55.36 39.69
CA ALA A 2 -5.79 -55.72 38.97
C ALA A 2 -6.97 -54.88 39.49
N ALA A 3 -7.33 -53.79 38.79
CA ALA A 3 -8.44 -53.69 37.81
C ALA A 3 -9.79 -53.47 38.53
N ILE A 4 -10.75 -52.64 38.09
CA ILE A 4 -11.43 -52.47 36.78
C ILE A 4 -11.90 -50.97 36.73
N LEU A 5 -11.64 -50.17 35.68
CA LEU A 5 -12.58 -49.76 34.58
C LEU A 5 -13.99 -49.29 35.04
N SER A 6 -14.69 -48.30 34.46
CA SER A 6 -14.50 -47.49 33.23
C SER A 6 -15.51 -46.31 33.16
N ALA A 7 -15.29 -45.37 32.23
CA ALA A 7 -16.20 -44.27 31.80
C ALA A 7 -16.47 -43.16 32.84
N THR A 8 -16.57 -41.87 32.48
CA THR A 8 -17.04 -41.24 31.24
C THR A 8 -16.06 -40.25 30.57
N ARG A 9 -16.37 -39.83 29.33
CA ARG A 9 -15.56 -38.91 28.51
C ARG A 9 -16.02 -37.45 28.55
N HIS A 10 -15.06 -36.56 28.28
CA HIS A 10 -15.16 -35.16 27.81
C HIS A 10 -16.56 -34.52 27.62
N ILE A 11 -16.83 -33.47 28.40
CA ILE A 11 -17.16 -32.15 27.82
C ILE A 11 -16.30 -31.10 28.54
N SER A 12 -15.19 -30.69 27.90
CA SER A 12 -14.37 -29.56 28.36
C SER A 12 -14.65 -28.36 27.46
N THR A 13 -15.54 -27.47 27.89
CA THR A 13 -15.92 -26.26 27.16
C THR A 13 -14.76 -25.25 27.16
N PHE A 14 -13.85 -25.37 26.20
CA PHE A 14 -12.82 -24.37 25.96
C PHE A 14 -13.47 -23.07 25.46
N TYR A 15 -13.52 -22.06 26.32
CA TYR A 15 -13.68 -20.68 25.93
C TYR A 15 -12.54 -20.29 24.96
N ARG A 16 -12.81 -20.21 23.65
CA ARG A 16 -11.92 -19.52 22.70
C ARG A 16 -12.01 -18.00 22.96
N PRO A 17 -10.92 -17.29 23.29
CA PRO A 17 -10.91 -15.83 23.28
C PRO A 17 -10.96 -15.31 21.85
N SER A 18 -11.69 -14.22 21.61
CA SER A 18 -11.77 -13.56 20.30
C SER A 18 -10.59 -12.61 20.06
N VAL A 19 -9.94 -12.74 18.91
CA VAL A 19 -8.76 -11.93 18.50
C VAL A 19 -9.19 -10.50 18.08
N PRO A 20 -8.35 -9.44 18.23
CA PRO A 20 -8.83 -8.05 18.23
C PRO A 20 -9.38 -7.47 16.91
N ASN A 21 -10.65 -7.04 17.00
CA ASN A 21 -11.61 -6.56 15.98
C ASN A 21 -11.24 -5.45 14.95
N VAL A 22 -9.97 -5.19 14.64
CA VAL A 22 -9.52 -3.81 14.38
C VAL A 22 -9.85 -3.23 12.99
N TRP A 23 -9.78 -3.87 11.82
CA TRP A 23 -9.17 -5.13 11.36
C TRP A 23 -8.01 -4.75 10.41
N LEU A 24 -6.79 -5.31 10.56
CA LEU A 24 -5.57 -5.03 9.73
C LEU A 24 -5.23 -3.54 9.44
N LEU A 25 -5.89 -2.58 10.09
CA LEU A 25 -5.60 -1.15 10.01
C LEU A 25 -4.68 -0.63 11.14
N THR A 26 -3.83 -1.50 11.66
CA THR A 26 -2.43 -1.14 11.95
C THR A 26 -1.54 -1.49 10.75
N TRP A 27 -1.83 -2.60 10.07
CA TRP A 27 -0.96 -3.26 9.08
C TRP A 27 -0.90 -2.54 7.72
N LEU A 28 -1.93 -1.76 7.35
CA LEU A 28 -1.87 -0.82 6.20
C LEU A 28 -1.85 0.68 6.60
N ILE A 29 -1.47 1.01 7.84
CA ILE A 29 -0.96 2.37 8.14
C ILE A 29 0.50 2.51 7.66
N SER A 30 1.26 1.41 7.66
CA SER A 30 2.71 1.38 7.43
C SER A 30 3.13 1.44 5.95
N TYR A 31 2.43 0.76 5.03
CA TYR A 31 2.97 0.55 3.68
C TYR A 31 2.82 1.73 2.70
N GLN A 32 1.88 2.66 2.93
CA GLN A 32 1.80 3.92 2.17
C GLN A 32 1.37 5.14 3.02
N ARG A 33 2.33 5.70 3.77
CA ARG A 33 2.44 7.16 3.93
C ARG A 33 3.29 7.77 2.81
N LYS A 34 2.99 7.45 1.54
CA LYS A 34 3.60 8.10 0.36
C LYS A 34 3.02 9.51 0.12
N SER A 35 3.08 10.37 1.14
CA SER A 35 2.54 11.74 1.09
C SER A 35 3.28 12.75 1.97
N THR A 36 4.51 12.46 2.41
CA THR A 36 5.40 13.43 3.11
C THR A 36 6.73 13.66 2.42
N ASN A 37 7.08 12.86 1.41
CA ASN A 37 8.39 12.97 0.74
C ASN A 37 8.38 13.82 -0.54
N ILE A 38 7.25 14.32 -1.04
CA ILE A 38 7.25 15.15 -2.27
C ILE A 38 8.02 16.45 -2.04
N SER A 39 7.72 17.21 -0.98
CA SER A 39 8.49 18.42 -0.64
C SER A 39 9.94 18.15 -0.24
N ALA A 40 10.23 16.98 0.36
CA ALA A 40 11.60 16.58 0.68
C ALA A 40 12.42 16.20 -0.58
N VAL A 41 11.79 15.52 -1.54
CA VAL A 41 12.39 15.17 -2.84
C VAL A 41 12.54 16.41 -3.70
N ASP A 42 11.56 17.32 -3.75
CA ASP A 42 11.69 18.61 -4.44
C ASP A 42 12.79 19.47 -3.83
N SER A 43 12.91 19.51 -2.49
CA SER A 43 14.01 20.18 -1.79
C SER A 43 15.36 19.55 -2.14
N PHE A 44 15.47 18.22 -2.12
CA PHE A 44 16.71 17.51 -2.45
C PHE A 44 17.09 17.63 -3.93
N ILE A 45 16.12 17.59 -4.85
CA ILE A 45 16.34 17.84 -6.29
C ILE A 45 16.80 19.29 -6.50
N THR A 46 16.18 20.26 -5.83
CA THR A 46 16.60 21.67 -5.90
C THR A 46 18.04 21.84 -5.38
N GLU A 47 18.36 21.27 -4.22
CA GLU A 47 19.70 21.31 -3.62
C GLU A 47 20.75 20.59 -4.50
N LEU A 48 20.40 19.46 -5.13
CA LEU A 48 21.29 18.69 -6.00
C LEU A 48 21.48 19.38 -7.37
N VAL A 49 20.44 20.03 -7.90
CA VAL A 49 20.53 20.90 -9.08
C VAL A 49 21.43 22.09 -8.79
N ASP A 50 21.24 22.83 -7.69
CA ASP A 50 22.08 23.98 -7.38
C ASP A 50 23.51 23.58 -6.97
N ASN A 51 23.73 22.44 -6.30
CA ASN A 51 25.09 21.90 -6.11
C ASN A 51 25.78 21.53 -7.43
N LYS A 52 25.06 20.97 -8.42
CA LYS A 52 25.59 20.76 -9.78
C LYS A 52 25.88 22.10 -10.46
N LYS A 53 25.01 23.10 -10.34
CA LYS A 53 25.14 24.46 -10.89
C LYS A 53 26.35 25.20 -10.28
N LEU A 54 26.61 25.00 -8.99
CA LEU A 54 27.79 25.49 -8.28
C LEU A 54 29.07 24.78 -8.76
N LYS A 55 29.08 23.43 -8.85
CA LYS A 55 30.22 22.69 -9.42
C LYS A 55 30.55 23.12 -10.85
N TRP A 56 29.55 23.31 -11.71
CA TRP A 56 29.75 23.83 -13.08
C TRP A 56 30.29 25.27 -13.09
N LYS A 57 29.81 26.16 -12.21
CA LYS A 57 30.39 27.51 -12.07
C LYS A 57 31.85 27.47 -11.59
N VAL A 58 32.22 26.55 -10.69
CA VAL A 58 33.58 26.40 -10.14
C VAL A 58 34.55 25.75 -11.14
N LEU A 59 34.10 24.82 -12.00
CA LEU A 59 34.92 24.31 -13.11
C LEU A 59 35.14 25.40 -14.18
N ASN A 60 34.07 26.09 -14.58
CA ASN A 60 34.12 27.06 -15.67
C ASN A 60 34.88 28.35 -15.28
N SER A 61 34.91 28.72 -13.99
CA SER A 61 35.78 29.81 -13.52
C SER A 61 37.26 29.42 -13.49
N ARG A 62 37.59 28.15 -13.18
CA ARG A 62 38.99 27.66 -13.25
C ARG A 62 39.54 27.60 -14.67
N HIS A 63 38.72 27.27 -15.67
CA HIS A 63 39.18 27.17 -17.07
C HIS A 63 39.31 28.50 -17.82
N ARG A 64 38.79 29.62 -17.30
CA ARG A 64 38.74 30.90 -18.04
C ARG A 64 39.91 31.86 -17.80
N ASN A 65 40.75 31.59 -16.79
CA ASN A 65 41.81 32.52 -16.35
C ASN A 65 43.25 32.08 -16.72
N GLY A 66 43.42 31.27 -17.77
CA GLY A 66 44.75 30.71 -18.11
C GLY A 66 44.96 30.30 -19.56
N HIS A 67 45.11 31.28 -20.46
CA HIS A 67 46.32 31.49 -21.29
C HIS A 67 46.13 32.71 -22.22
N PRO A 68 47.21 33.40 -22.65
CA PRO A 68 47.12 34.61 -23.48
C PRO A 68 47.14 34.33 -24.98
N THR A 69 46.60 35.28 -25.74
CA THR A 69 46.75 35.43 -27.21
C THR A 69 48.23 35.62 -27.61
N PRO A 70 48.63 35.31 -28.86
CA PRO A 70 48.51 36.31 -29.93
C PRO A 70 48.27 35.79 -31.38
N SER A 71 47.84 36.73 -32.24
CA SER A 71 48.10 36.87 -33.70
C SER A 71 47.98 35.67 -34.67
N ALA A 72 47.14 35.86 -35.69
CA ALA A 72 47.18 35.20 -37.01
C ALA A 72 47.86 36.15 -38.04
N PRO A 73 47.72 36.05 -39.40
CA PRO A 73 47.18 34.98 -40.27
C PRO A 73 48.06 34.70 -41.54
N ILE A 74 47.46 34.03 -42.56
CA ILE A 74 47.66 34.18 -44.03
C ILE A 74 48.30 33.01 -44.84
N ALA A 75 47.54 32.60 -45.88
CA ALA A 75 47.89 32.00 -47.19
C ALA A 75 48.26 30.50 -47.36
N GLU A 76 47.52 29.90 -48.31
CA GLU A 76 47.87 28.76 -49.19
C GLU A 76 48.74 29.29 -50.40
N PRO A 77 49.19 28.50 -51.41
CA PRO A 77 48.90 27.10 -51.72
C PRO A 77 50.12 26.24 -52.19
N SER A 78 49.79 25.06 -52.70
CA SER A 78 50.59 24.02 -53.40
C SER A 78 51.17 24.50 -54.76
N PRO A 79 51.81 23.65 -55.65
CA PRO A 79 52.08 22.19 -55.58
C PRO A 79 53.44 21.70 -56.19
N VAL A 80 53.60 20.37 -56.28
CA VAL A 80 54.52 19.54 -57.13
C VAL A 80 56.06 19.65 -56.94
N GLY A 81 56.70 18.50 -56.68
CA GLY A 81 58.14 18.28 -56.88
C GLY A 81 58.54 16.81 -56.68
N PHE A 82 59.13 16.16 -57.69
CA PHE A 82 59.62 14.78 -57.62
C PHE A 82 60.99 14.70 -56.91
N ALA A 83 61.20 13.71 -56.03
CA ALA A 83 62.17 12.61 -56.25
C ALA A 83 62.49 11.75 -55.00
N ALA A 84 62.37 10.43 -55.16
CA ALA A 84 63.27 9.37 -54.71
C ALA A 84 63.96 9.39 -53.30
N SER A 85 63.52 8.43 -52.47
CA SER A 85 64.37 7.36 -51.86
C SER A 85 64.84 7.46 -50.40
N ILE A 86 65.23 6.27 -49.89
CA ILE A 86 65.98 5.93 -48.66
C ILE A 86 65.22 5.93 -47.31
N ARG A 87 64.81 4.71 -46.92
CA ARG A 87 64.83 4.08 -45.57
C ARG A 87 64.41 4.90 -44.33
N THR A 88 63.39 4.40 -43.62
CA THR A 88 63.51 4.01 -42.19
C THR A 88 62.37 3.05 -41.78
N ALA A 89 62.42 2.50 -40.57
CA ALA A 89 61.52 1.43 -40.12
C ALA A 89 60.10 1.91 -39.82
N VAL A 90 59.12 1.03 -40.05
CA VAL A 90 57.76 1.19 -39.54
C VAL A 90 57.78 0.92 -38.04
N ALA A 91 57.65 1.99 -37.24
CA ALA A 91 57.19 1.88 -35.87
C ALA A 91 55.66 2.05 -35.89
N GLU A 92 54.92 1.05 -35.44
CA GLU A 92 53.46 1.15 -35.35
C GLU A 92 53.06 2.24 -34.34
N PRO A 93 52.17 3.18 -34.70
CA PRO A 93 51.67 4.15 -33.75
C PRO A 93 50.76 3.42 -32.76
N ILE A 94 51.14 3.42 -31.47
CA ILE A 94 50.25 2.96 -30.40
C ILE A 94 49.03 3.90 -30.37
N GLU A 95 47.92 3.47 -30.97
CA GLU A 95 46.64 4.14 -30.83
C GLU A 95 46.27 4.14 -29.34
N LYS A 96 46.35 5.32 -28.72
CA LYS A 96 45.78 5.54 -27.39
C LYS A 96 44.26 5.49 -27.53
N SER A 97 43.70 4.30 -27.34
CA SER A 97 42.26 4.05 -27.27
C SER A 97 41.59 5.14 -26.44
N SER A 98 40.73 5.93 -27.07
CA SER A 98 40.04 7.04 -26.41
C SER A 98 39.10 6.48 -25.35
N PHE A 99 39.40 6.75 -24.07
CA PHE A 99 38.64 6.25 -22.93
C PHE A 99 37.23 6.86 -22.91
N SER A 100 36.33 6.21 -23.66
CA SER A 100 34.97 6.67 -23.88
C SER A 100 34.12 6.33 -22.67
N PHE A 101 33.89 7.31 -21.81
CA PHE A 101 33.06 7.15 -20.61
C PHE A 101 31.62 6.73 -20.96
N SER A 102 31.12 7.05 -22.16
CA SER A 102 29.83 6.57 -22.66
C SER A 102 29.88 5.12 -23.18
N ALA A 103 31.01 4.66 -23.73
CA ALA A 103 31.18 3.23 -24.02
C ALA A 103 31.20 2.41 -22.72
N LEU A 104 31.99 2.84 -21.74
CA LEU A 104 32.09 2.17 -20.43
C LEU A 104 30.77 2.24 -19.64
N TYR A 105 30.01 3.35 -19.74
CA TYR A 105 28.67 3.44 -19.18
C TYR A 105 27.69 2.47 -19.86
N ASN A 106 27.72 2.37 -21.20
CA ASN A 106 26.91 1.39 -21.93
C ASN A 106 27.33 -0.06 -21.61
N GLU A 107 28.63 -0.33 -21.43
CA GLU A 107 29.17 -1.63 -21.04
C GLU A 107 28.77 -2.02 -19.60
N LEU A 108 28.70 -1.05 -18.68
CA LEU A 108 28.20 -1.26 -17.31
C LEU A 108 26.66 -1.34 -17.20
N THR A 109 25.91 -0.83 -18.18
CA THR A 109 24.42 -0.81 -18.14
C THR A 109 23.75 -1.81 -19.10
N ASN A 110 24.49 -2.38 -20.06
CA ASN A 110 23.98 -3.36 -21.02
C ASN A 110 24.70 -4.72 -20.93
N ASN A 111 25.62 -4.92 -19.97
CA ASN A 111 26.00 -6.27 -19.59
C ASN A 111 24.82 -6.89 -18.81
N PRO A 112 24.16 -7.95 -19.30
CA PRO A 112 23.31 -8.76 -18.44
C PRO A 112 24.18 -9.35 -17.32
N LEU A 113 23.59 -9.67 -16.16
CA LEU A 113 24.36 -10.21 -15.03
C LEU A 113 25.14 -11.50 -15.40
N VAL A 114 26.43 -11.36 -15.73
CA VAL A 114 27.40 -12.47 -15.87
C VAL A 114 27.85 -12.96 -14.48
N VAL A 115 26.86 -13.13 -13.61
CA VAL A 115 27.00 -13.68 -12.27
C VAL A 115 26.57 -15.13 -12.34
N ASN A 116 27.38 -16.04 -11.81
CA ASN A 116 27.07 -17.47 -11.75
C ASN A 116 26.77 -17.86 -10.30
N ILE A 117 25.51 -18.23 -10.02
CA ILE A 117 25.05 -18.51 -8.65
C ILE A 117 25.47 -19.89 -8.10
N CYS A 118 26.19 -20.74 -8.86
CA CYS A 118 26.68 -22.05 -8.41
C CYS A 118 27.43 -22.03 -7.08
N GLN A 119 28.12 -20.93 -6.80
CA GLN A 119 29.01 -20.77 -5.63
C GLN A 119 28.52 -19.69 -4.66
N MET A 120 27.30 -19.19 -4.86
CA MET A 120 26.75 -18.08 -4.08
C MET A 120 25.88 -18.58 -2.93
N GLU A 121 26.06 -17.97 -1.77
CA GLU A 121 25.19 -18.19 -0.62
C GLU A 121 23.76 -17.71 -0.93
N VAL A 122 22.75 -18.36 -0.34
CA VAL A 122 21.34 -17.97 -0.45
C VAL A 122 21.12 -16.48 -0.13
N SER A 123 21.86 -15.94 0.85
CA SER A 123 21.88 -14.52 1.24
C SER A 123 22.25 -13.56 0.08
N GLN A 124 23.10 -14.00 -0.84
CA GLN A 124 23.59 -13.24 -1.97
C GLN A 124 22.66 -13.39 -3.19
N VAL A 125 22.12 -14.60 -3.39
CA VAL A 125 21.07 -14.87 -4.40
C VAL A 125 19.80 -14.06 -4.08
N ASP A 126 19.39 -14.04 -2.81
CA ASP A 126 18.31 -13.21 -2.29
C ASP A 126 18.52 -11.73 -2.61
N HIS A 127 19.71 -11.18 -2.33
CA HIS A 127 20.01 -9.78 -2.60
C HIS A 127 19.96 -9.46 -4.12
N LEU A 128 20.48 -10.35 -4.98
CA LEU A 128 20.45 -10.14 -6.43
C LEU A 128 19.01 -10.14 -6.97
N LEU A 129 18.20 -11.13 -6.58
CA LEU A 129 16.79 -11.21 -6.94
C LEU A 129 16.01 -10.00 -6.41
N GLU A 130 16.20 -9.63 -5.15
CA GLU A 130 15.56 -8.45 -4.58
C GLU A 130 15.93 -7.16 -5.34
N THR A 131 17.19 -6.96 -5.73
CA THR A 131 17.60 -5.80 -6.53
C THR A 131 16.94 -5.83 -7.91
N ALA A 132 17.05 -6.94 -8.65
CA ALA A 132 16.47 -7.05 -9.99
C ALA A 132 14.93 -6.87 -9.99
N LEU A 133 14.24 -7.37 -8.96
CA LEU A 133 12.80 -7.18 -8.76
C LEU A 133 12.43 -5.74 -8.37
N LYS A 134 13.25 -5.05 -7.56
CA LYS A 134 13.05 -3.62 -7.20
C LYS A 134 13.29 -2.68 -8.40
N GLU A 135 14.30 -2.98 -9.21
CA GLU A 135 14.65 -2.24 -10.42
C GLU A 135 13.79 -2.62 -11.64
N GLN A 136 12.99 -3.69 -11.52
CA GLN A 136 12.10 -4.24 -12.55
C GLN A 136 12.84 -4.72 -13.81
N ASN A 137 14.11 -5.11 -13.70
CA ASN A 137 14.87 -5.65 -14.83
C ASN A 137 14.40 -7.09 -15.15
N THR A 138 13.54 -7.21 -16.16
CA THR A 138 12.93 -8.50 -16.51
C THR A 138 13.89 -9.51 -17.12
N GLU A 139 15.04 -9.07 -17.63
CA GLU A 139 16.01 -9.98 -18.25
C GLU A 139 16.98 -10.55 -17.21
N ASP A 140 17.44 -9.74 -16.26
CA ASP A 140 18.19 -10.25 -15.09
C ASP A 140 17.34 -11.23 -14.27
N VAL A 141 16.05 -10.94 -14.05
CA VAL A 141 15.14 -11.88 -13.35
C VAL A 141 15.02 -13.20 -14.11
N LYS A 142 14.92 -13.20 -15.45
CA LYS A 142 14.91 -14.44 -16.25
C LYS A 142 16.23 -15.21 -16.16
N LEU A 143 17.36 -14.53 -16.20
CA LEU A 143 18.70 -15.15 -16.16
C LEU A 143 18.95 -15.79 -14.79
N LEU A 144 18.62 -15.09 -13.70
CA LEU A 144 18.68 -15.63 -12.35
C LEU A 144 17.71 -16.82 -12.19
N LEU A 145 16.47 -16.73 -12.70
CA LEU A 145 15.52 -17.85 -12.72
C LEU A 145 16.04 -19.08 -13.46
N ALA A 146 16.66 -18.89 -14.63
CA ALA A 146 17.25 -19.99 -15.39
C ALA A 146 18.34 -20.70 -14.59
N GLN A 147 19.26 -19.95 -13.97
CA GLN A 147 20.31 -20.53 -13.13
C GLN A 147 19.78 -21.19 -11.84
N ILE A 148 18.72 -20.64 -11.22
CA ILE A 148 18.07 -21.24 -10.04
C ILE A 148 17.47 -22.61 -10.39
N LEU A 149 16.91 -22.76 -11.59
CA LEU A 149 16.38 -24.02 -12.10
C LEU A 149 17.50 -24.98 -12.58
N GLU A 150 18.64 -24.47 -13.05
CA GLU A 150 19.80 -25.25 -13.52
C GLU A 150 20.62 -25.84 -12.37
N TYR A 151 20.84 -25.05 -11.31
CA TYR A 151 21.71 -25.39 -10.17
C TYR A 151 20.96 -25.81 -8.91
N GLU A 152 19.62 -25.87 -8.96
CA GLU A 152 18.70 -26.18 -7.86
C GLU A 152 18.91 -25.33 -6.57
N ASN A 153 19.60 -24.18 -6.68
CA ASN A 153 19.92 -23.28 -5.58
C ASN A 153 18.76 -22.29 -5.34
N LEU A 154 17.84 -22.64 -4.42
CA LEU A 154 16.67 -21.81 -4.12
C LEU A 154 16.99 -20.58 -3.25
N PRO A 155 16.36 -19.43 -3.54
CA PRO A 155 16.33 -18.28 -2.62
C PRO A 155 15.49 -18.58 -1.37
N SER A 156 15.58 -17.73 -0.34
CA SER A 156 14.77 -17.86 0.86
C SER A 156 13.27 -17.72 0.57
N LEU A 157 12.43 -18.32 1.41
CA LEU A 157 10.97 -18.35 1.21
C LEU A 157 10.34 -16.94 1.04
N ALA A 158 10.91 -15.91 1.66
CA ALA A 158 10.44 -14.53 1.51
C ALA A 158 10.70 -13.96 0.10
N VAL A 159 11.89 -14.20 -0.44
CA VAL A 159 12.25 -13.80 -1.81
C VAL A 159 11.55 -14.68 -2.83
N LEU A 160 11.45 -15.99 -2.60
CA LEU A 160 10.67 -16.93 -3.42
C LEU A 160 9.20 -16.51 -3.53
N ASN A 161 8.54 -16.17 -2.41
CA ASN A 161 7.15 -15.67 -2.41
C ASN A 161 7.00 -14.33 -3.16
N THR A 162 8.04 -13.49 -3.16
CA THR A 162 8.06 -12.23 -3.92
C THR A 162 8.25 -12.48 -5.42
N LEU A 163 9.12 -13.43 -5.78
CA LEU A 163 9.40 -13.88 -7.14
C LEU A 163 8.19 -14.59 -7.76
N LEU A 164 7.53 -15.48 -7.01
CA LEU A 164 6.28 -16.13 -7.42
C LEU A 164 5.14 -15.09 -7.62
N LYS A 165 5.08 -14.04 -6.79
CA LYS A 165 4.14 -12.92 -7.01
C LYS A 165 4.44 -12.15 -8.31
N HIS A 166 5.72 -11.95 -8.62
CA HIS A 166 6.14 -11.30 -9.86
C HIS A 166 5.78 -12.17 -11.08
N LEU A 167 6.06 -13.47 -11.04
CA LEU A 167 5.72 -14.41 -12.11
C LEU A 167 4.20 -14.52 -12.35
N SER A 168 3.39 -14.52 -11.27
CA SER A 168 1.94 -14.56 -11.41
C SER A 168 1.37 -13.29 -12.07
N HIS A 169 2.02 -12.14 -11.85
CA HIS A 169 1.70 -10.88 -12.55
C HIS A 169 2.05 -10.90 -14.04
N ARG A 170 3.12 -11.62 -14.42
CA ARG A 170 3.52 -11.81 -15.83
C ARG A 170 2.81 -12.98 -16.51
N THR A 171 1.94 -13.69 -15.80
CA THR A 171 1.22 -14.89 -16.24
C THR A 171 2.11 -16.09 -16.59
N GLU A 172 3.32 -16.16 -16.01
CA GLU A 172 4.34 -17.18 -16.28
C GLU A 172 4.08 -18.50 -15.51
N ALA A 173 2.94 -19.14 -15.79
CA ALA A 173 2.46 -20.33 -15.08
C ALA A 173 3.46 -21.50 -15.08
N GLU A 174 4.11 -21.79 -16.22
CA GLU A 174 5.10 -22.87 -16.30
C GLU A 174 6.30 -22.64 -15.37
N THR A 175 6.75 -21.38 -15.22
CA THR A 175 7.87 -21.03 -14.33
C THR A 175 7.47 -21.25 -12.87
N ILE A 176 6.23 -20.90 -12.50
CA ILE A 176 5.64 -21.17 -11.17
C ILE A 176 5.59 -22.67 -10.91
N GLU A 177 5.10 -23.48 -11.85
CA GLU A 177 5.03 -24.94 -11.70
C GLU A 177 6.43 -25.59 -11.58
N ARG A 178 7.41 -25.12 -12.36
CA ARG A 178 8.81 -25.59 -12.27
C ARG A 178 9.41 -25.27 -10.90
N LEU A 179 9.35 -24.03 -10.44
CA LEU A 179 9.81 -23.63 -9.10
C LEU A 179 9.09 -24.42 -7.99
N SER A 180 7.78 -24.63 -8.12
CA SER A 180 6.98 -25.39 -7.16
C SER A 180 7.30 -26.89 -7.17
N SER A 181 7.77 -27.45 -8.29
CA SER A 181 8.30 -28.82 -8.31
C SER A 181 9.69 -28.92 -7.66
N LEU A 182 10.54 -27.90 -7.85
CA LEU A 182 11.88 -27.83 -7.27
C LEU A 182 11.82 -27.65 -5.75
N TYR A 183 10.99 -26.72 -5.25
CA TYR A 183 10.75 -26.55 -3.81
C TYR A 183 10.28 -27.84 -3.13
N ARG A 184 9.40 -28.61 -3.78
CA ARG A 184 8.93 -29.91 -3.26
C ARG A 184 10.01 -31.00 -3.24
N LYS A 185 10.93 -31.04 -4.21
CA LYS A 185 12.10 -31.93 -4.16
C LYS A 185 12.94 -31.69 -2.91
N LEU A 186 13.16 -30.41 -2.56
CA LEU A 186 14.03 -29.99 -1.47
C LEU A 186 13.33 -29.97 -0.10
N HIS A 187 12.01 -29.79 -0.07
CA HIS A 187 11.20 -29.68 1.15
C HIS A 187 9.95 -30.57 1.12
N PRO A 188 10.11 -31.92 1.04
CA PRO A 188 9.00 -32.86 0.89
C PRO A 188 7.96 -32.82 2.04
N GLU A 189 8.34 -32.33 3.23
CA GLU A 189 7.44 -32.16 4.38
C GLU A 189 6.27 -31.21 4.09
N HIS A 190 6.38 -30.32 3.10
CA HIS A 190 5.37 -29.29 2.78
C HIS A 190 4.38 -29.68 1.65
N ASP A 191 4.65 -30.75 0.87
CA ASP A 191 3.87 -31.15 -0.32
C ASP A 191 2.42 -31.56 0.00
N ASN A 192 2.18 -32.01 1.23
CA ASN A 192 0.85 -32.38 1.72
C ASN A 192 -0.12 -31.18 1.87
N THR A 193 0.34 -29.93 1.69
CA THR A 193 -0.50 -28.73 1.79
C THR A 193 -0.56 -27.97 0.46
N ALA A 194 -1.76 -27.59 0.00
CA ALA A 194 -1.92 -26.81 -1.22
C ALA A 194 -1.20 -25.44 -1.17
N PHE A 195 -0.97 -24.93 0.05
CA PHE A 195 -0.14 -23.74 0.29
C PHE A 195 1.36 -24.01 0.01
N GLY A 196 1.91 -25.14 0.49
CA GLY A 196 3.28 -25.58 0.18
C GLY A 196 3.48 -26.03 -1.28
N ARG A 197 2.39 -26.29 -2.01
CA ARG A 197 2.38 -26.45 -3.48
C ARG A 197 2.22 -25.13 -4.25
N PHE A 198 2.19 -23.99 -3.56
CA PHE A 198 2.06 -22.62 -4.10
C PHE A 198 0.84 -22.36 -5.00
N GLU A 199 -0.22 -23.17 -4.88
CA GLU A 199 -1.39 -23.12 -5.78
C GLU A 199 -2.13 -21.77 -5.76
N HIS A 200 -1.99 -21.00 -4.68
CA HIS A 200 -2.49 -19.62 -4.58
C HIS A 200 -1.82 -18.66 -5.57
N TYR A 201 -0.54 -18.85 -5.90
CA TYR A 201 0.13 -18.11 -6.96
C TYR A 201 -0.34 -18.53 -8.36
N THR A 202 -0.64 -19.82 -8.57
CA THR A 202 -1.25 -20.34 -9.80
C THR A 202 -2.67 -19.82 -9.99
N ALA A 203 -3.47 -19.74 -8.92
CA ALA A 203 -4.79 -19.12 -8.92
C ALA A 203 -4.72 -17.62 -9.25
N LEU A 204 -3.75 -16.88 -8.67
CA LEU A 204 -3.50 -15.48 -9.02
C LEU A 204 -3.02 -15.32 -10.47
N CYS A 205 -2.20 -16.25 -10.99
CA CYS A 205 -1.77 -16.28 -12.38
C CYS A 205 -2.97 -16.43 -13.34
N GLU A 206 -3.93 -17.31 -13.02
CA GLU A 206 -5.17 -17.44 -13.81
C GLU A 206 -6.06 -16.19 -13.75
N TRP A 207 -6.10 -15.49 -12.61
CA TRP A 207 -6.80 -14.20 -12.49
C TRP A 207 -6.20 -13.14 -13.42
N LYS A 208 -4.86 -12.99 -13.41
CA LYS A 208 -4.12 -12.02 -14.25
C LYS A 208 -4.24 -12.38 -15.73
N ARG A 209 -4.33 -13.67 -16.07
CA ARG A 209 -4.62 -14.18 -17.43
C ARG A 209 -6.07 -13.92 -17.90
N GLY A 210 -6.96 -13.51 -16.99
CA GLY A 210 -8.37 -13.20 -17.29
C GLY A 210 -9.35 -14.35 -17.06
N ASN A 211 -8.88 -15.52 -16.61
CA ASN A 211 -9.72 -16.68 -16.28
C ASN A 211 -10.35 -16.53 -14.87
N THR A 212 -11.13 -15.46 -14.70
CA THR A 212 -11.63 -14.99 -13.39
C THR A 212 -12.37 -16.07 -12.61
N PHE A 213 -13.36 -16.75 -13.22
CA PHE A 213 -14.14 -17.78 -12.53
C PHE A 213 -13.29 -18.96 -12.07
N LYS A 214 -12.45 -19.52 -12.96
CA LYS A 214 -11.51 -20.61 -12.61
C LYS A 214 -10.58 -20.22 -11.46
N SER A 215 -10.10 -18.97 -11.44
CA SER A 215 -9.29 -18.44 -10.35
C SER A 215 -10.07 -18.37 -9.03
N LEU A 216 -11.31 -17.86 -9.05
CA LEU A 216 -12.16 -17.75 -7.86
C LEU A 216 -12.54 -19.13 -7.30
N ASP A 217 -12.82 -20.12 -8.15
CA ASP A 217 -13.08 -21.51 -7.72
C ASP A 217 -11.83 -22.18 -7.13
N ALA A 218 -10.64 -21.89 -7.68
CA ALA A 218 -9.38 -22.32 -7.09
C ALA A 218 -9.15 -21.68 -5.72
N PHE A 219 -9.31 -20.36 -5.59
CA PHE A 219 -9.22 -19.68 -4.29
C PHE A 219 -10.25 -20.18 -3.29
N ARG A 220 -11.49 -20.45 -3.71
CA ARG A 220 -12.52 -21.06 -2.86
C ARG A 220 -12.09 -22.40 -2.28
N SER A 221 -11.49 -23.25 -3.11
CA SER A 221 -10.98 -24.56 -2.71
C SER A 221 -9.81 -24.41 -1.73
N LEU A 222 -8.85 -23.54 -2.05
CA LEU A 222 -7.69 -23.26 -1.19
C LEU A 222 -8.09 -22.72 0.19
N MET A 223 -9.06 -21.82 0.26
CA MET A 223 -9.51 -21.24 1.53
C MET A 223 -10.21 -22.25 2.44
N ALA A 224 -10.75 -23.36 1.91
CA ALA A 224 -11.36 -24.41 2.73
C ALA A 224 -10.31 -25.25 3.49
N ASP A 225 -9.12 -25.44 2.90
CA ASP A 225 -8.05 -26.28 3.44
C ASP A 225 -6.97 -25.49 4.21
N CYS A 226 -7.05 -24.16 4.24
CA CYS A 226 -6.02 -23.28 4.81
C CYS A 226 -6.15 -23.03 6.33
N THR A 227 -5.00 -22.82 6.97
CA THR A 227 -4.91 -22.33 8.36
C THR A 227 -5.15 -20.82 8.47
N GLU A 228 -5.45 -20.32 9.68
CA GLU A 228 -5.67 -18.89 9.95
C GLU A 228 -4.50 -18.01 9.47
N GLU A 229 -3.25 -18.50 9.54
CA GLU A 229 -2.05 -17.79 9.04
C GLU A 229 -1.93 -17.79 7.51
N GLN A 230 -2.36 -18.87 6.85
CA GLN A 230 -2.34 -18.97 5.38
C GLN A 230 -3.45 -18.14 4.74
N LEU A 231 -4.60 -18.02 5.40
CA LEU A 231 -5.69 -17.14 4.99
C LEU A 231 -5.25 -15.68 4.90
N ILE A 232 -4.32 -15.21 5.75
CA ILE A 232 -3.74 -13.85 5.66
C ILE A 232 -3.01 -13.63 4.32
N THR A 233 -2.30 -14.63 3.79
CA THR A 233 -1.65 -14.51 2.48
C THR A 233 -2.66 -14.54 1.33
N ILE A 234 -3.73 -15.34 1.45
CA ILE A 234 -4.84 -15.33 0.48
C ILE A 234 -5.57 -13.99 0.51
N ASP A 235 -5.84 -13.43 1.69
CA ASP A 235 -6.44 -12.10 1.86
C ASP A 235 -5.66 -11.05 1.08
N HIS A 236 -4.32 -11.04 1.15
CA HIS A 236 -3.50 -10.10 0.39
C HIS A 236 -3.62 -10.24 -1.14
N MET A 237 -3.96 -11.43 -1.65
CA MET A 237 -4.29 -11.64 -3.07
C MET A 237 -5.73 -11.19 -3.37
N LEU A 238 -6.68 -11.51 -2.49
CA LEU A 238 -8.07 -11.07 -2.63
C LEU A 238 -8.19 -9.54 -2.62
N LEU A 239 -7.50 -8.83 -1.72
CA LEU A 239 -7.46 -7.35 -1.68
C LEU A 239 -7.08 -6.76 -3.04
N GLU A 240 -6.08 -7.34 -3.70
CA GLU A 240 -5.58 -6.94 -5.02
C GLU A 240 -6.61 -7.25 -6.13
N MET A 241 -7.21 -8.45 -6.11
CA MET A 241 -8.27 -8.85 -7.04
C MET A 241 -9.52 -7.96 -6.90
N ILE A 242 -9.88 -7.57 -5.68
CA ILE A 242 -11.01 -6.69 -5.35
C ILE A 242 -10.75 -5.27 -5.89
N ASP A 243 -9.55 -4.74 -5.66
CA ASP A 243 -9.15 -3.41 -6.16
C ASP A 243 -8.89 -3.38 -7.68
N GLU A 244 -8.71 -4.53 -8.33
CA GLU A 244 -8.77 -4.69 -9.78
C GLU A 244 -10.19 -4.86 -10.34
N THR A 245 -11.18 -5.19 -9.50
CA THR A 245 -12.55 -5.47 -9.94
C THR A 245 -13.44 -4.24 -9.84
N ILE A 246 -13.46 -3.60 -8.66
CA ILE A 246 -14.38 -2.51 -8.34
C ILE A 246 -14.09 -1.30 -9.23
N GLY A 247 -15.14 -0.78 -9.87
CA GLY A 247 -15.08 0.31 -10.85
C GLY A 247 -14.20 0.06 -12.10
N LYS A 248 -13.86 -1.19 -12.42
CA LYS A 248 -12.93 -1.56 -13.52
C LYS A 248 -13.36 -2.77 -14.35
N LYS A 249 -13.88 -3.83 -13.71
CA LYS A 249 -14.38 -5.05 -14.37
C LYS A 249 -15.91 -5.03 -14.42
N SER A 250 -16.49 -5.98 -15.15
CA SER A 250 -17.94 -6.12 -15.26
C SER A 250 -18.59 -6.56 -13.94
N GLU A 251 -19.85 -6.16 -13.76
CA GLU A 251 -20.68 -6.48 -12.59
C GLU A 251 -20.71 -7.99 -12.27
N ALA A 252 -20.78 -8.85 -13.30
CA ALA A 252 -20.74 -10.30 -13.13
C ALA A 252 -19.46 -10.81 -12.42
N VAL A 253 -18.31 -10.13 -12.60
CA VAL A 253 -17.07 -10.44 -11.87
C VAL A 253 -17.13 -9.90 -10.45
N LEU A 254 -17.72 -8.73 -10.21
CA LEU A 254 -17.94 -8.20 -8.87
C LEU A 254 -18.85 -9.13 -8.05
N LEU A 255 -19.93 -9.63 -8.64
CA LEU A 255 -20.85 -10.59 -8.01
C LEU A 255 -20.15 -11.93 -7.71
N ALA A 256 -19.29 -12.43 -8.59
CA ALA A 256 -18.50 -13.63 -8.34
C ALA A 256 -17.47 -13.45 -7.19
N VAL A 257 -16.80 -12.29 -7.14
CA VAL A 257 -15.90 -11.91 -6.03
C VAL A 257 -16.68 -11.76 -4.72
N MET A 258 -17.88 -11.19 -4.75
CA MET A 258 -18.79 -11.13 -3.60
C MET A 258 -19.17 -12.54 -3.13
N GLN A 259 -19.55 -13.45 -4.01
CA GLN A 259 -19.89 -14.84 -3.66
C GLN A 259 -18.73 -15.60 -2.99
N LEU A 260 -17.48 -15.39 -3.44
CA LEU A 260 -16.31 -15.94 -2.76
C LEU A 260 -16.16 -15.37 -1.34
N CYS A 261 -16.39 -14.08 -1.16
CA CYS A 261 -16.34 -13.45 0.16
C CYS A 261 -17.53 -13.83 1.06
N GLU A 262 -18.71 -14.11 0.49
CA GLU A 262 -19.86 -14.66 1.23
C GLU A 262 -19.56 -16.07 1.75
N PHE A 263 -18.93 -16.92 0.93
CA PHE A 263 -18.43 -18.23 1.35
C PHE A 263 -17.43 -18.10 2.53
N SER A 264 -16.49 -17.15 2.45
CA SER A 264 -15.56 -16.85 3.56
C SER A 264 -16.27 -16.44 4.85
N LEU A 265 -17.36 -15.66 4.75
CA LEU A 265 -18.16 -15.24 5.91
C LEU A 265 -18.98 -16.40 6.51
N ILE A 266 -19.59 -17.23 5.66
CA ILE A 266 -20.56 -18.26 6.09
C ILE A 266 -19.85 -19.51 6.61
N GLU A 267 -18.95 -20.09 5.81
CA GLU A 267 -18.30 -21.38 6.13
C GLU A 267 -17.09 -21.18 7.05
N LEU A 268 -16.23 -20.21 6.71
CA LEU A 268 -14.95 -19.98 7.41
C LEU A 268 -15.06 -18.97 8.56
N ARG A 269 -16.20 -18.28 8.69
CA ARG A 269 -16.47 -17.21 9.67
C ARG A 269 -15.47 -16.03 9.61
N HIS A 270 -14.86 -15.84 8.44
CA HIS A 270 -13.84 -14.82 8.19
C HIS A 270 -14.47 -13.51 7.74
N GLU A 271 -14.72 -12.58 8.68
CA GLU A 271 -15.39 -11.29 8.37
C GLU A 271 -14.53 -10.37 7.46
N PHE A 272 -13.23 -10.63 7.26
CA PHE A 272 -12.33 -9.66 6.61
C PHE A 272 -12.64 -9.39 5.13
N PRO A 273 -12.70 -10.39 4.22
CA PRO A 273 -12.79 -10.13 2.78
C PRO A 273 -14.11 -9.45 2.42
N ILE A 274 -15.20 -9.92 3.02
CA ILE A 274 -16.55 -9.40 2.78
C ILE A 274 -16.71 -7.95 3.25
N CYS A 275 -16.07 -7.56 4.36
CA CYS A 275 -16.06 -6.17 4.81
C CYS A 275 -15.23 -5.28 3.87
N TYR A 276 -14.15 -5.78 3.29
CA TYR A 276 -13.34 -5.01 2.34
C TYR A 276 -14.05 -4.80 1.00
N VAL A 277 -14.65 -5.87 0.44
CA VAL A 277 -15.52 -5.76 -0.74
C VAL A 277 -16.65 -4.77 -0.50
N TRP A 278 -17.32 -4.87 0.66
CA TRP A 278 -18.39 -3.95 1.02
C TRP A 278 -17.90 -2.49 1.11
N GLU A 279 -16.81 -2.20 1.85
CA GLU A 279 -16.31 -0.82 1.99
C GLU A 279 -15.91 -0.25 0.63
N LYS A 280 -15.13 -0.99 -0.17
CA LYS A 280 -14.67 -0.51 -1.49
C LYS A 280 -15.83 -0.32 -2.47
N SER A 281 -16.83 -1.21 -2.47
CA SER A 281 -17.99 -1.10 -3.36
C SER A 281 -18.92 0.06 -2.95
N PHE A 282 -19.14 0.25 -1.64
CA PHE A 282 -19.89 1.40 -1.10
C PHE A 282 -19.22 2.75 -1.40
N LEU A 283 -17.88 2.79 -1.35
CA LEU A 283 -17.06 3.97 -1.68
C LEU A 283 -16.82 4.17 -3.18
N SER A 284 -17.20 3.22 -4.05
CA SER A 284 -17.06 3.32 -5.50
C SER A 284 -17.87 4.49 -6.08
N THR A 285 -17.41 5.05 -7.20
CA THR A 285 -18.15 6.06 -7.96
C THR A 285 -19.27 5.46 -8.82
N TRP A 286 -19.23 4.15 -9.09
CA TRP A 286 -20.20 3.47 -9.94
C TRP A 286 -21.47 3.11 -9.17
N TYR A 287 -22.63 3.25 -9.83
CA TYR A 287 -23.93 2.97 -9.20
C TYR A 287 -24.14 1.47 -8.93
N SER A 288 -23.77 0.61 -9.88
CA SER A 288 -23.78 -0.86 -9.78
C SER A 288 -23.08 -1.36 -8.52
N ASP A 289 -21.89 -0.85 -8.26
CA ASP A 289 -21.05 -1.25 -7.13
C ASP A 289 -21.71 -0.84 -5.80
N GLN A 290 -22.35 0.34 -5.77
CA GLN A 290 -23.07 0.83 -4.60
C GLN A 290 -24.37 0.06 -4.34
N GLU A 291 -25.08 -0.34 -5.39
CA GLU A 291 -26.28 -1.17 -5.29
C GLU A 291 -25.95 -2.58 -4.83
N ALA A 292 -24.90 -3.19 -5.38
CA ALA A 292 -24.36 -4.46 -4.92
C ALA A 292 -23.90 -4.40 -3.45
N ALA A 293 -23.23 -3.32 -3.02
CA ALA A 293 -22.90 -3.08 -1.61
C ALA A 293 -24.14 -2.96 -0.70
N LYS A 294 -25.23 -2.34 -1.17
CA LYS A 294 -26.50 -2.26 -0.44
C LYS A 294 -27.16 -3.63 -0.30
N MET A 295 -27.30 -4.39 -1.39
CA MET A 295 -27.84 -5.75 -1.38
C MET A 295 -27.04 -6.67 -0.44
N LEU A 296 -25.71 -6.56 -0.44
CA LEU A 296 -24.84 -7.34 0.43
C LEU A 296 -25.02 -6.98 1.92
N PHE A 297 -25.14 -5.69 2.24
CA PHE A 297 -25.40 -5.21 3.60
C PHE A 297 -26.81 -5.61 4.10
N ASP A 298 -27.81 -5.63 3.21
CA ASP A 298 -29.15 -6.10 3.52
C ASP A 298 -29.19 -7.60 3.82
N ARG A 299 -28.43 -8.40 3.06
CA ARG A 299 -28.43 -9.87 3.16
C ARG A 299 -27.73 -10.41 4.41
N HIS A 300 -26.63 -9.81 4.87
CA HIS A 300 -25.75 -10.40 5.89
C HIS A 300 -25.70 -9.63 7.20
N GLU A 301 -26.33 -10.16 8.26
CA GLU A 301 -26.30 -9.53 9.59
C GLU A 301 -24.88 -9.49 10.20
N ALA A 302 -24.08 -10.53 9.99
CA ALA A 302 -22.69 -10.57 10.46
C ALA A 302 -21.84 -9.44 9.83
N LEU A 303 -22.09 -9.08 8.56
CA LEU A 303 -21.47 -7.92 7.92
C LEU A 303 -21.93 -6.60 8.58
N ARG A 304 -23.21 -6.47 8.92
CA ARG A 304 -23.73 -5.28 9.64
C ARG A 304 -23.05 -5.09 10.99
N HIS A 305 -22.90 -6.16 11.78
CA HIS A 305 -22.16 -6.14 13.04
C HIS A 305 -20.66 -5.88 12.85
N ALA A 306 -20.03 -6.46 11.84
CA ALA A 306 -18.62 -6.23 11.53
C ALA A 306 -18.34 -4.78 11.09
N THR A 307 -19.26 -4.16 10.35
CA THR A 307 -19.21 -2.75 9.93
C THR A 307 -19.50 -1.79 11.10
N SER A 308 -20.46 -2.11 11.97
CA SER A 308 -20.74 -1.36 13.22
C SER A 308 -19.47 -1.18 14.07
N LYS A 309 -18.72 -2.27 14.33
CA LYS A 309 -17.43 -2.23 15.05
C LYS A 309 -16.42 -1.23 14.45
N ARG A 310 -16.50 -0.96 13.14
CA ARG A 310 -15.57 -0.09 12.38
C ARG A 310 -16.11 1.31 12.11
N ILE A 311 -17.39 1.61 12.44
CA ILE A 311 -18.13 2.74 11.88
C ILE A 311 -17.50 4.11 12.21
N ALA A 312 -16.91 4.26 13.39
CA ALA A 312 -16.25 5.49 13.80
C ALA A 312 -15.05 5.85 12.88
N ASN A 313 -14.29 4.86 12.44
CA ASN A 313 -13.11 5.05 11.58
C ASN A 313 -13.53 5.39 10.15
N LEU A 314 -14.53 4.67 9.61
CA LEU A 314 -15.10 4.95 8.28
C LEU A 314 -15.75 6.34 8.23
N CYS A 315 -16.49 6.71 9.27
CA CYS A 315 -17.08 8.05 9.40
C CYS A 315 -16.00 9.15 9.44
N TYR A 316 -14.95 8.98 10.25
CA TYR A 316 -13.85 9.95 10.32
C TYR A 316 -13.16 10.14 8.95
N LYS A 317 -12.88 9.03 8.25
CA LYS A 317 -12.33 9.03 6.88
C LYS A 317 -13.23 9.77 5.89
N LEU A 318 -14.53 9.45 5.86
CA LEU A 318 -15.52 10.10 4.99
C LEU A 318 -15.67 11.60 5.27
N LEU A 319 -15.69 12.00 6.54
CA LEU A 319 -15.77 13.40 6.95
C LEU A 319 -14.48 14.16 6.59
N TYR A 320 -13.30 13.57 6.78
CA TYR A 320 -12.02 14.15 6.36
C TYR A 320 -11.96 14.36 4.83
N GLU A 321 -12.40 13.36 4.06
CA GLU A 321 -12.57 13.44 2.60
C GLU A 321 -13.74 14.36 2.15
N SER A 322 -14.45 15.00 3.09
CA SER A 322 -15.64 15.85 2.86
C SER A 322 -16.83 15.18 2.16
N LYS A 323 -16.87 13.84 2.11
CA LYS A 323 -17.90 13.02 1.44
C LYS A 323 -19.17 12.88 2.30
N LEU A 324 -19.82 14.01 2.58
CA LEU A 324 -21.02 14.09 3.44
C LEU A 324 -22.18 13.19 2.96
N GLU A 325 -22.41 13.13 1.65
CA GLU A 325 -23.45 12.28 1.05
C GLU A 325 -23.30 10.80 1.43
N LYS A 326 -22.06 10.29 1.48
CA LYS A 326 -21.76 8.92 1.89
C LYS A 326 -22.03 8.69 3.38
N VAL A 327 -21.87 9.72 4.23
CA VAL A 327 -22.26 9.63 5.65
C VAL A 327 -23.79 9.57 5.79
N TYR A 328 -24.54 10.34 4.99
CA TYR A 328 -26.01 10.27 4.99
C TYR A 328 -26.54 8.93 4.44
N GLN A 329 -26.02 8.43 3.32
CA GLN A 329 -26.34 7.08 2.79
C GLN A 329 -26.05 5.98 3.82
N LEU A 330 -25.00 6.14 4.62
CA LEU A 330 -24.62 5.19 5.65
C LEU A 330 -25.57 5.24 6.86
N ILE A 331 -26.01 6.44 7.27
CA ILE A 331 -27.07 6.61 8.29
C ILE A 331 -28.40 5.99 7.80
N GLU A 332 -28.79 6.22 6.54
CA GLU A 332 -29.98 5.63 5.91
C GLU A 332 -29.93 4.09 5.97
N MET A 333 -28.79 3.48 5.62
CA MET A 333 -28.59 2.03 5.70
C MET A 333 -28.67 1.49 7.14
N PHE A 334 -28.14 2.19 8.14
CA PHE A 334 -28.27 1.77 9.53
C PHE A 334 -29.70 1.95 10.08
N LEU A 335 -30.41 3.00 9.67
CA LEU A 335 -31.83 3.21 10.04
C LEU A 335 -32.74 2.10 9.48
N LYS A 336 -32.50 1.67 8.24
CA LYS A 336 -33.22 0.55 7.60
C LYS A 336 -33.14 -0.76 8.39
N HIS A 337 -32.04 -0.98 9.12
CA HIS A 337 -31.80 -2.17 9.96
C HIS A 337 -31.94 -1.89 11.46
N GLU A 338 -32.64 -0.81 11.83
CA GLU A 338 -32.93 -0.39 13.21
C GLU A 338 -31.70 -0.14 14.12
N MET A 339 -30.49 0.03 13.56
CA MET A 339 -29.22 0.16 14.28
C MET A 339 -29.03 1.56 14.89
N LYS A 340 -29.96 1.98 15.74
CA LYS A 340 -30.08 3.32 16.33
C LYS A 340 -28.85 3.77 17.14
N ALA A 341 -28.08 2.82 17.68
CA ALA A 341 -26.82 3.11 18.38
C ALA A 341 -25.73 3.64 17.44
N ASP A 342 -25.56 3.01 16.27
CA ASP A 342 -24.63 3.43 15.22
C ASP A 342 -25.08 4.73 14.56
N CYS A 343 -26.40 4.87 14.31
CA CYS A 343 -26.98 6.14 13.86
C CYS A 343 -26.67 7.29 14.84
N LYS A 344 -26.80 7.06 16.15
CA LYS A 344 -26.42 8.03 17.19
C LYS A 344 -24.94 8.40 17.12
N ALA A 345 -24.05 7.41 16.98
CA ALA A 345 -22.61 7.66 16.87
C ALA A 345 -22.27 8.49 15.61
N LEU A 346 -22.89 8.17 14.47
CA LEU A 346 -22.74 8.90 13.22
C LEU A 346 -23.26 10.34 13.31
N LEU A 347 -24.45 10.55 13.87
CA LEU A 347 -25.04 11.88 14.05
C LEU A 347 -24.18 12.77 14.96
N ILE A 348 -23.58 12.21 16.03
CA ILE A 348 -22.65 12.95 16.89
C ILE A 348 -21.40 13.41 16.10
N ARG A 349 -20.75 12.51 15.33
CA ARG A 349 -19.57 12.88 14.53
C ARG A 349 -19.88 13.87 13.42
N LEU A 350 -21.04 13.72 12.78
CA LEU A 350 -21.54 14.65 11.77
C LEU A 350 -21.83 16.04 12.37
N PHE A 351 -22.42 16.10 13.57
CA PHE A 351 -22.65 17.33 14.32
C PHE A 351 -21.32 18.02 14.69
N GLU A 352 -20.37 17.28 15.28
CA GLU A 352 -19.03 17.79 15.61
C GLU A 352 -18.37 18.42 14.37
N TYR A 353 -18.42 17.74 13.22
CA TYR A 353 -17.85 18.22 11.97
C TYR A 353 -18.50 19.52 11.45
N GLN A 354 -19.83 19.62 11.46
CA GLN A 354 -20.53 20.86 11.09
C GLN A 354 -20.25 21.99 12.08
N TYR A 355 -20.11 21.68 13.38
CA TYR A 355 -19.74 22.63 14.42
C TYR A 355 -18.32 23.18 14.22
N TRP A 356 -17.33 22.33 13.90
CA TRP A 356 -15.98 22.77 13.53
C TRP A 356 -15.98 23.68 12.29
N ARG A 357 -16.86 23.44 11.32
CA ARG A 357 -17.09 24.32 10.16
C ARG A 357 -17.97 25.55 10.47
N LYS A 358 -18.44 25.72 11.71
CA LYS A 358 -19.40 26.77 12.16
C LYS A 358 -20.71 26.81 11.35
N ASN A 359 -21.09 25.69 10.73
CA ASN A 359 -22.31 25.59 9.92
C ASN A 359 -23.54 25.42 10.83
N LEU A 360 -24.06 26.55 11.32
CA LEU A 360 -25.21 26.61 12.21
C LEU A 360 -26.45 25.92 11.63
N ARG A 361 -26.70 26.10 10.31
CA ARG A 361 -27.82 25.45 9.62
C ARG A 361 -27.68 23.92 9.67
N GLY A 362 -26.52 23.39 9.27
CA GLY A 362 -26.26 21.95 9.33
C GLY A 362 -26.34 21.37 10.75
N CYS A 363 -25.86 22.11 11.76
CA CYS A 363 -26.00 21.69 13.16
C CYS A 363 -27.47 21.62 13.61
N SER A 364 -28.31 22.58 13.17
CA SER A 364 -29.75 22.59 13.45
C SER A 364 -30.49 21.47 12.73
N GLU A 365 -30.18 21.23 11.46
CA GLU A 365 -30.77 20.14 10.66
C GLU A 365 -30.43 18.76 11.26
N ILE A 366 -29.20 18.56 11.75
CA ILE A 366 -28.80 17.32 12.44
C ILE A 366 -29.53 17.15 13.77
N MET A 367 -29.73 18.22 14.56
CA MET A 367 -30.50 18.13 15.80
C MET A 367 -31.98 17.86 15.55
N GLN A 368 -32.58 18.48 14.52
CA GLN A 368 -33.97 18.20 14.14
C GLN A 368 -34.14 16.74 13.70
N ASN A 369 -33.29 16.26 12.77
CA ASN A 369 -33.30 14.86 12.33
C ASN A 369 -33.14 13.88 13.50
N ALA A 370 -32.31 14.20 14.50
CA ALA A 370 -32.15 13.35 15.67
C ALA A 370 -33.41 13.33 16.58
N ILE A 371 -34.13 14.45 16.70
CA ILE A 371 -35.42 14.50 17.40
C ILE A 371 -36.46 13.66 16.66
N ASP A 372 -36.59 13.85 15.33
CA ASP A 372 -37.57 13.16 14.49
C ASP A 372 -37.34 11.63 14.48
N LEU A 373 -36.08 11.21 14.43
CA LEU A 373 -35.67 9.80 14.54
C LEU A 373 -35.73 9.23 15.98
N ASN A 374 -36.12 10.04 16.97
CA ASN A 374 -36.16 9.71 18.40
C ASN A 374 -34.80 9.24 18.96
N ILE A 375 -33.70 9.83 18.44
CA ILE A 375 -32.32 9.57 18.85
C ILE A 375 -31.86 10.64 19.84
N SER A 376 -31.80 10.28 21.13
CA SER A 376 -31.25 11.15 22.18
C SER A 376 -29.77 11.47 21.93
N LEU A 377 -29.46 12.70 21.50
CA LEU A 377 -28.09 13.23 21.42
C LEU A 377 -27.56 13.65 22.80
N PRO A 378 -26.22 13.71 23.01
CA PRO A 378 -25.63 14.23 24.23
C PRO A 378 -25.93 15.72 24.44
N GLU A 379 -26.14 16.15 25.69
CA GLU A 379 -26.33 17.57 26.04
C GLU A 379 -25.23 18.49 25.51
N LEU A 380 -24.01 17.97 25.32
CA LEU A 380 -22.88 18.72 24.78
C LEU A 380 -23.20 19.30 23.39
N CYS A 381 -23.91 18.57 22.53
CA CYS A 381 -24.33 19.04 21.21
C CYS A 381 -25.32 20.21 21.34
N ASN A 382 -26.30 20.10 22.26
CA ASN A 382 -27.26 21.18 22.52
C ASN A 382 -26.55 22.46 23.02
N ARG A 383 -25.57 22.30 23.93
CA ARG A 383 -24.75 23.41 24.43
C ARG A 383 -23.88 24.02 23.32
N GLN A 384 -23.31 23.20 22.44
CA GLN A 384 -22.52 23.63 21.28
C GLN A 384 -23.38 24.40 20.25
N LEU A 385 -24.60 23.95 19.94
CA LEU A 385 -25.51 24.71 19.06
C LEU A 385 -25.88 26.06 19.68
N LEU A 386 -26.15 26.10 20.99
CA LEU A 386 -26.41 27.35 21.71
C LEU A 386 -25.21 28.30 21.71
N GLU A 387 -23.97 27.80 21.78
CA GLU A 387 -22.76 28.63 21.65
C GLU A 387 -22.58 29.22 20.25
N LEU A 388 -22.94 28.47 19.18
CA LEU A 388 -23.01 29.01 17.81
C LEU A 388 -24.14 30.05 17.65
N LEU A 389 -25.36 29.75 18.11
CA LEU A 389 -26.53 30.65 18.05
C LEU A 389 -26.29 31.98 18.77
N LEU A 390 -25.59 31.95 19.91
CA LEU A 390 -25.25 33.14 20.69
C LEU A 390 -24.01 33.87 20.15
N GLY A 391 -23.42 33.44 19.04
CA GLY A 391 -22.22 34.04 18.42
C GLY A 391 -20.94 33.91 19.27
N ARG A 392 -20.96 33.13 20.35
CA ARG A 392 -19.91 33.10 21.38
C ARG A 392 -18.73 32.25 20.92
N SER A 393 -17.89 32.85 20.08
CA SER A 393 -16.60 32.27 19.70
C SER A 393 -15.80 31.85 20.95
N THR A 394 -15.14 30.69 20.90
CA THR A 394 -14.33 30.17 22.02
C THR A 394 -13.21 31.13 22.45
N THR A 395 -12.74 31.96 21.53
CA THR A 395 -11.87 33.12 21.76
C THR A 395 -12.39 34.09 22.82
N GLU A 396 -13.70 34.35 22.90
CA GLU A 396 -14.25 35.23 23.94
C GLU A 396 -14.14 34.62 25.35
N LYS A 397 -14.26 33.30 25.52
CA LYS A 397 -14.08 32.67 26.83
C LYS A 397 -12.64 32.85 27.32
N ALA A 398 -11.66 32.55 26.46
CA ALA A 398 -10.25 32.74 26.77
C ALA A 398 -9.92 34.22 27.10
N GLN A 399 -10.52 35.17 26.38
CA GLN A 399 -10.31 36.61 26.60
C GLN A 399 -11.01 37.13 27.88
N ARG A 400 -12.18 36.59 28.23
CA ARG A 400 -12.86 36.89 29.51
C ARG A 400 -12.14 36.25 30.71
N GLU A 401 -11.49 35.10 30.53
CA GLU A 401 -10.69 34.45 31.58
C GLU A 401 -9.34 35.15 31.81
N SER A 402 -8.67 35.62 30.75
CA SER A 402 -7.46 36.44 30.90
C SER A 402 -7.75 37.80 31.53
N TRP A 403 -8.87 38.45 31.17
CA TRP A 403 -9.34 39.67 31.83
C TRP A 403 -9.73 39.48 33.31
N LYS A 404 -10.19 38.29 33.71
CA LYS A 404 -10.38 37.96 35.13
C LYS A 404 -9.04 37.80 35.84
N LYS A 405 -8.13 36.96 35.34
CA LYS A 405 -6.79 36.76 35.93
C LYS A 405 -5.97 38.05 36.06
N SER A 406 -6.13 38.98 35.12
CA SER A 406 -5.46 40.29 35.17
C SER A 406 -5.93 41.20 36.32
N LYS A 407 -7.12 40.99 36.88
CA LYS A 407 -7.64 41.78 38.02
C LYS A 407 -7.24 41.26 39.41
N ASP A 408 -6.76 40.02 39.51
CA ASP A 408 -6.36 39.41 40.80
C ASP A 408 -4.86 39.60 41.14
N LEU A 409 -4.08 40.23 40.25
CA LEU A 409 -2.69 40.58 40.50
C LEU A 409 -2.57 41.76 41.49
N LYS A 410 -2.64 41.43 42.79
CA LYS A 410 -2.35 42.37 43.88
C LYS A 410 -0.96 42.98 43.72
N ALA A 411 -0.85 44.29 43.97
CA ALA A 411 0.43 45.00 43.92
C ALA A 411 1.41 44.46 44.97
N ASN A 412 2.50 43.86 44.51
CA ASN A 412 3.59 43.44 45.39
C ASN A 412 4.29 44.67 45.99
N LYS A 413 4.22 44.81 47.33
CA LYS A 413 5.04 45.78 48.08
C LYS A 413 6.50 45.36 47.97
N TYR A 414 7.28 46.08 47.15
CA TYR A 414 8.74 46.03 47.22
C TYR A 414 9.21 46.76 48.50
N THR A 415 9.58 46.00 49.53
CA THR A 415 10.34 46.55 50.66
C THR A 415 11.82 46.54 50.31
N LEU A 416 12.37 47.70 49.94
CA LEU A 416 13.81 47.89 49.91
C LEU A 416 14.38 47.65 51.32
N LYS A 417 15.45 46.87 51.41
CA LYS A 417 16.32 46.85 52.59
C LYS A 417 17.40 47.91 52.39
N PHE A 418 17.70 48.63 53.46
CA PHE A 418 18.90 49.44 53.60
C PHE A 418 20.08 48.54 53.97
#